data_AF-A0AA39HD74-F1
#
_entry.id   AF-A0AA39HD74-F1
#
_cell.length_a   1.000
_cell.length_b   1.000
_cell.length_c   1.000
_cell.angle_alpha   90.00
_cell.angle_beta   90.00
_cell.angle_gamma   90.00
#
_symmetry.space_group_name_H-M   'P 1'
#
loop_
_entity.id
_entity.type
_entity.pdbx_description
1 polymer ?
#
loop_
_entity_poly.entity_id
_entity_poly.type
_entity_poly.pdbx_seq_one_letter_code
_entity_poly.pdbx_strand_id
1 'polypeptide(L)'
;MDLLSCDLVDHLVQLLHRTDLETIIKVAEWRPELSNWQLMAEHHLEERYLLDVRVYIPSPKENEPESAPKRMKLEEEEEIEGKNEEIQVFVEKCRFTGELVGSWDFRRLQYASLRDVTINSYHWEVNRQHRPCEMKKLLSILSLPVATRDDSIAGSSLSVRSGYHWISDNRDSRVVDLALQMIQVVQKTFAKVDIRMSSNGTNLRMEDFMQDYVDQETFVEDMRFSCGFFPETERICQKGVVTLFKDRRRTPLTVQLPDNYLTYHNIQEILEHWKNSDGYVADHKELHMRMPSYDWPTLRWEWRGYHDYLPHPSKRSSLLLSINFLKIVKFEPWHSPVDYDWIDSVINDWKARAGMHFYGGNRQIKLLTTKEDWDKLELKYGPLMMKTTGEHLPLIAHSSNLASIELRKYRNCYSVIAETKIKKLKRTALESFISEWMDGSGDFVVGQLRKATVGLVCNVWRRISDSRQAFYVHPWANSRLKIQPSRGYGLYTMSLVPIDPETVKDWNLNLLFGAE
;
A
#
# COMPACT_ATOMS: atom_id res chain seq x y z
N MET A 1 -4.83 25.24 38.77
CA MET A 1 -5.95 24.42 38.25
C MET A 1 -6.58 23.57 39.36
N ASP A 2 -6.23 23.88 40.61
CA ASP A 2 -6.42 23.00 41.77
C ASP A 2 -7.78 23.26 42.46
N LEU A 3 -8.51 24.27 41.97
CA LEU A 3 -9.83 24.69 42.44
C LEU A 3 -10.97 24.18 41.53
N LEU A 4 -10.67 23.42 40.48
CA LEU A 4 -11.72 22.83 39.63
C LEU A 4 -12.38 21.68 40.40
N SER A 5 -13.71 21.62 40.36
CA SER A 5 -14.46 20.50 40.91
C SER A 5 -14.09 19.20 40.19
N CYS A 6 -14.18 18.06 40.88
CA CYS A 6 -13.91 16.76 40.27
C CYS A 6 -14.74 16.54 39.00
N ASP A 7 -16.01 16.98 38.97
CA ASP A 7 -16.88 16.85 37.81
C ASP A 7 -16.38 17.64 36.59
N LEU A 8 -15.82 18.84 36.82
CA LEU A 8 -15.26 19.65 35.74
C LEU A 8 -13.94 19.04 35.25
N VAL A 9 -13.12 18.49 36.16
CA VAL A 9 -11.90 17.76 35.79
C VAL A 9 -12.25 16.50 34.99
N ASP A 10 -13.25 15.71 35.41
CA ASP A 10 -13.74 14.53 34.69
C ASP A 10 -14.16 14.90 33.26
N HIS A 11 -14.94 15.97 33.11
CA HIS A 11 -15.36 16.46 31.80
C HIS A 11 -14.18 16.92 30.93
N LEU A 12 -13.20 17.62 31.49
CA LEU A 12 -12.01 18.04 30.75
C LEU A 12 -11.15 16.85 30.35
N VAL A 13 -10.87 15.93 31.28
CA VAL A 13 -10.11 14.71 31.06
C VAL A 13 -10.75 13.87 29.95
N GLN A 14 -12.08 13.77 29.90
CA GLN A 14 -12.82 13.08 28.84
C GLN A 14 -12.45 13.56 27.42
N LEU A 15 -12.10 14.83 27.26
CA LEU A 15 -11.77 15.44 25.97
C LEU A 15 -10.30 15.25 25.55
N LEU A 16 -9.44 14.79 26.46
CA LEU A 16 -8.00 14.68 26.23
C LEU A 16 -7.60 13.34 25.61
N HIS A 17 -6.53 13.33 24.82
CA HIS A 17 -5.93 12.12 24.27
C HIS A 17 -5.24 11.29 25.35
N ARG A 18 -5.05 9.98 25.10
CA ARG A 18 -4.40 9.09 26.06
C ARG A 18 -3.01 9.59 26.48
N THR A 19 -2.22 10.09 25.54
CA THR A 19 -0.87 10.63 25.77
C THR A 19 -0.88 11.85 26.68
N ASP A 20 -1.89 12.70 26.56
CA ASP A 20 -2.09 13.85 27.45
C ASP A 20 -2.46 13.38 28.86
N LEU A 21 -3.30 12.35 28.98
CA LEU A 21 -3.65 11.76 30.28
C LEU A 21 -2.44 11.15 30.98
N GLU A 22 -1.63 10.37 30.26
CA GLU A 22 -0.38 9.81 30.78
C GLU A 22 0.59 10.93 31.21
N THR A 23 0.61 12.04 30.48
CA THR A 23 1.41 13.22 30.85
C THR A 23 0.87 13.89 32.11
N ILE A 24 -0.46 14.04 32.23
CA ILE A 24 -1.11 14.59 33.42
C ILE A 24 -0.78 13.76 34.66
N ILE A 25 -0.86 12.42 34.59
CA ILE A 25 -0.52 11.53 35.70
C ILE A 25 0.93 11.75 36.12
N LYS A 26 1.87 11.68 35.16
CA LYS A 26 3.30 11.90 35.43
C LYS A 26 3.59 13.26 36.05
N VAL A 27 2.88 14.32 35.65
CA VAL A 27 3.06 15.67 36.22
C VAL A 27 2.45 15.75 37.61
N ALA A 28 1.27 15.16 37.81
CA ALA A 28 0.55 15.18 39.08
C ALA A 28 1.23 14.36 40.19
N GLU A 29 1.99 13.32 39.84
CA GLU A 29 2.83 12.57 40.79
C GLU A 29 3.79 13.47 41.60
N TRP A 30 4.25 14.58 41.02
CA TRP A 30 5.16 15.54 41.68
C TRP A 30 4.45 16.74 42.31
N ARG A 31 3.12 16.83 42.17
CA ARG A 31 2.29 17.98 42.54
C ARG A 31 1.03 17.50 43.25
N PRO A 32 1.06 17.31 44.58
CA PRO A 32 -0.08 16.82 45.36
C PRO A 32 -1.36 17.66 45.17
N GLU A 33 -1.22 18.94 44.80
CA GLU A 33 -2.33 19.84 44.51
C GLU A 33 -3.16 19.41 43.28
N LEU A 34 -2.64 18.53 42.43
CA LEU A 34 -3.31 17.98 41.25
C LEU A 34 -3.93 16.59 41.48
N SER A 35 -4.21 16.22 42.74
CA SER A 35 -4.76 14.90 43.08
C SER A 35 -6.04 14.54 42.32
N ASN A 36 -6.94 15.50 42.10
CA ASN A 36 -8.17 15.28 41.34
C ASN A 36 -7.88 14.98 39.86
N TRP A 37 -6.89 15.65 39.28
CA TRP A 37 -6.47 15.42 37.89
C TRP A 37 -5.82 14.06 37.73
N GLN A 38 -4.96 13.67 38.67
CA GLN A 38 -4.37 12.33 38.68
C GLN A 38 -5.44 11.25 38.78
N LEU A 39 -6.33 11.36 39.79
CA LEU A 39 -7.41 10.40 40.03
C LEU A 39 -8.30 10.23 38.79
N MET A 40 -8.71 11.34 38.17
CA MET A 40 -9.56 11.28 36.97
C MET A 40 -8.80 10.76 35.75
N ALA A 41 -7.53 11.15 35.56
CA ALA A 41 -6.74 10.64 34.45
C ALA A 41 -6.46 9.14 34.57
N GLU A 42 -6.12 8.64 35.76
CA GLU A 42 -5.96 7.21 36.05
C GLU A 42 -7.27 6.46 35.78
N HIS A 43 -8.39 6.95 36.33
CA HIS A 43 -9.71 6.38 36.11
C HIS A 43 -10.06 6.30 34.63
N HIS A 44 -9.82 7.36 33.85
CA HIS A 44 -10.06 7.35 32.40
C HIS A 44 -9.11 6.42 31.65
N LEU A 45 -7.84 6.30 32.05
CA LEU A 45 -6.92 5.35 31.41
C LEU A 45 -7.31 3.89 31.64
N GLU A 46 -7.89 3.59 32.80
CA GLU A 46 -8.37 2.25 33.17
C GLU A 46 -9.72 1.92 32.54
N GLU A 47 -10.66 2.87 32.57
CA GLU A 47 -12.04 2.65 32.16
C GLU A 47 -12.28 2.90 30.67
N ARG A 48 -11.39 3.60 29.96
CA ARG A 48 -11.56 3.82 28.52
C ARG A 48 -11.41 2.53 27.71
N TYR A 49 -12.23 2.43 26.69
CA TYR A 49 -12.18 1.32 25.76
C TYR A 49 -12.54 1.74 24.35
N LEU A 50 -12.10 0.91 23.42
CA LEU A 50 -12.37 1.06 22.00
C LEU A 50 -13.60 0.22 21.63
N LEU A 51 -14.37 0.70 20.67
CA LEU A 51 -15.52 0.02 20.12
C LEU A 51 -15.30 -0.32 18.65
N ASP A 52 -15.59 -1.57 18.32
CA ASP A 52 -15.79 -2.02 16.95
C ASP A 52 -17.30 -2.17 16.71
N VAL A 53 -17.86 -1.30 15.90
CA VAL A 53 -19.29 -1.21 15.62
C VAL A 53 -19.56 -1.75 14.23
N ARG A 54 -20.35 -2.83 14.16
CA ARG A 54 -20.83 -3.40 12.91
C ARG A 54 -22.34 -3.20 12.80
N VAL A 55 -22.74 -2.44 11.82
CA VAL A 55 -24.14 -2.18 11.49
C VAL A 55 -24.51 -3.00 10.27
N TYR A 56 -25.62 -3.71 10.36
CA TYR A 56 -26.26 -4.40 9.28
C TYR A 56 -27.62 -3.76 9.02
N ILE A 57 -27.80 -3.25 7.81
CA ILE A 57 -29.08 -2.73 7.33
C ILE A 57 -29.73 -3.85 6.52
N PRO A 58 -30.78 -4.51 7.04
CA PRO A 58 -31.45 -5.56 6.30
C PRO A 58 -32.00 -4.98 5.00
N SER A 59 -31.69 -5.62 3.87
CA SER A 59 -32.37 -5.32 2.61
C SER A 59 -33.80 -5.84 2.71
N PRO A 60 -34.79 -5.14 2.13
CA PRO A 60 -36.16 -5.64 2.06
C PRO A 60 -36.10 -7.04 1.48
N LYS A 61 -36.70 -8.03 2.15
CA LYS A 61 -36.72 -9.40 1.63
C LYS A 61 -37.22 -9.32 0.19
N GLU A 62 -36.37 -9.66 -0.77
CA GLU A 62 -36.84 -9.90 -2.13
C GLU A 62 -37.96 -10.92 -1.96
N ASN A 63 -39.17 -10.54 -2.33
CA ASN A 63 -40.25 -11.51 -2.49
C ASN A 63 -39.68 -12.54 -3.46
N GLU A 64 -39.21 -13.68 -2.93
CA GLU A 64 -38.59 -14.72 -3.75
C GLU A 64 -39.55 -14.94 -4.91
N PRO A 65 -39.09 -14.80 -6.17
CA PRO A 65 -39.97 -14.94 -7.30
C PRO A 65 -40.70 -16.27 -7.13
N GLU A 66 -42.03 -16.28 -7.19
CA GLU A 66 -42.88 -17.46 -6.93
C GLU A 66 -42.48 -18.70 -7.76
N SER A 67 -41.63 -18.53 -8.77
CA SER A 67 -41.04 -19.54 -9.64
C SER A 67 -39.76 -20.21 -9.12
N ALA A 68 -39.13 -19.74 -8.04
CA ALA A 68 -38.01 -20.46 -7.42
C ALA A 68 -38.53 -21.77 -6.82
N PRO A 69 -37.90 -22.93 -7.12
CA PRO A 69 -38.41 -24.23 -6.69
C PRO A 69 -38.53 -24.25 -5.17
N LYS A 70 -39.79 -24.33 -4.69
CA LYS A 70 -40.19 -24.35 -3.28
C LYS A 70 -39.23 -25.22 -2.45
N ARG A 71 -38.20 -24.60 -1.87
CA ARG A 71 -37.43 -25.24 -0.80
C ARG A 71 -38.39 -25.37 0.37
N MET A 72 -38.82 -26.61 0.61
CA MET A 72 -39.61 -27.11 1.74
C MET A 72 -39.80 -26.05 2.84
N LYS A 73 -40.90 -25.29 2.73
CA LYS A 73 -41.31 -24.30 3.73
C LYS A 73 -41.62 -25.06 5.02
N LEU A 74 -40.83 -24.83 6.08
CA LEU A 74 -41.33 -25.07 7.43
C LEU A 74 -42.35 -23.95 7.70
N GLU A 75 -43.59 -24.39 7.93
CA GLU A 75 -44.77 -23.56 8.15
C GLU A 75 -44.64 -22.75 9.43
N GLU A 76 -44.63 -21.41 9.30
CA GLU A 76 -45.11 -20.40 10.25
C GLU A 76 -44.72 -19.02 9.68
N GLU A 77 -45.31 -18.64 8.53
CA GLU A 77 -45.28 -17.26 8.02
C GLU A 77 -46.47 -16.51 8.65
N GLU A 78 -46.31 -16.07 9.91
CA GLU A 78 -47.18 -15.04 10.48
C GLU A 78 -47.01 -13.73 9.72
N GLU A 79 -48.14 -13.11 9.38
CA GLU A 79 -48.28 -11.86 8.66
C GLU A 79 -47.78 -10.70 9.56
N ILE A 80 -46.48 -10.41 9.47
CA ILE A 80 -45.86 -9.30 10.19
C ILE A 80 -46.04 -8.01 9.37
N GLU A 81 -47.27 -7.51 9.32
CA GLU A 81 -47.53 -6.12 8.91
C GLU A 81 -47.16 -5.18 10.07
N GLY A 82 -46.05 -4.45 9.94
CA GLY A 82 -45.71 -3.35 10.84
C GLY A 82 -44.50 -3.53 11.76
N LYS A 83 -43.69 -4.60 11.63
CA LYS A 83 -42.36 -4.58 12.27
C LYS A 83 -41.50 -3.56 11.53
N ASN A 84 -41.24 -2.42 12.18
CA ASN A 84 -40.14 -1.55 11.85
C ASN A 84 -38.93 -2.43 11.53
N GLU A 85 -38.41 -2.37 10.30
CA GLU A 85 -37.23 -3.12 9.91
C GLU A 85 -36.09 -2.77 10.86
N GLU A 86 -35.82 -3.68 11.79
CA GLU A 86 -34.89 -3.45 12.87
C GLU A 86 -33.46 -3.46 12.32
N ILE A 87 -32.78 -2.32 12.43
CA ILE A 87 -31.35 -2.23 12.12
C ILE A 87 -30.62 -3.15 13.08
N GLN A 88 -29.78 -4.00 12.55
CA GLN A 88 -29.05 -5.00 13.30
C GLN A 88 -27.67 -4.46 13.64
N VAL A 89 -27.32 -4.42 14.92
CA VAL A 89 -26.05 -3.87 15.38
C VAL A 89 -25.32 -4.90 16.21
N PHE A 90 -24.02 -4.96 16.00
CA PHE A 90 -23.09 -5.77 16.75
C PHE A 90 -21.95 -4.87 17.21
N VAL A 91 -21.71 -4.81 18.52
CA VAL A 91 -20.68 -3.94 19.11
C VAL A 91 -19.73 -4.75 19.98
N GLU A 92 -18.45 -4.75 19.62
CA GLU A 92 -17.37 -5.38 20.38
C GLU A 92 -16.58 -4.32 21.17
N LYS A 93 -16.36 -4.61 22.45
CA LYS A 93 -15.47 -3.85 23.32
C LYS A 93 -14.04 -4.36 23.17
N CYS A 94 -13.11 -3.45 22.92
CA CYS A 94 -11.69 -3.74 22.72
C CYS A 94 -10.84 -2.93 23.70
N ARG A 95 -9.74 -3.51 24.17
CA ARG A 95 -8.66 -2.76 24.83
C ARG A 95 -7.85 -1.98 23.78
N PHE A 96 -7.11 -0.98 24.23
CA PHE A 96 -6.14 -0.24 23.40
C PHE A 96 -5.01 -1.13 22.85
N THR A 97 -4.73 -2.26 23.50
CA THR A 97 -3.82 -3.31 23.00
C THR A 97 -4.38 -4.05 21.78
N GLY A 98 -5.65 -3.82 21.44
CA GLY A 98 -6.39 -4.51 20.39
C GLY A 98 -7.06 -5.80 20.84
N GLU A 99 -6.87 -6.22 22.10
CA GLU A 99 -7.49 -7.41 22.67
C GLU A 99 -9.02 -7.23 22.81
N LEU A 100 -9.77 -8.19 22.29
CA LEU A 100 -11.23 -8.25 22.43
C LEU A 100 -11.60 -8.59 23.88
N VAL A 101 -12.42 -7.76 24.50
CA VAL A 101 -12.90 -7.97 25.89
C VAL A 101 -14.24 -8.71 25.90
N GLY A 102 -15.07 -8.50 24.88
CA GLY A 102 -16.38 -9.13 24.74
C GLY A 102 -17.42 -8.21 24.11
N SER A 103 -18.68 -8.64 24.12
CA SER A 103 -19.80 -7.82 23.63
C SER A 103 -20.02 -6.63 24.56
N TRP A 104 -20.30 -5.46 24.00
CA TRP A 104 -20.62 -4.27 24.78
C TRP A 104 -22.09 -4.19 25.16
N ASP A 105 -22.39 -3.68 26.37
CA ASP A 105 -23.73 -3.61 26.96
C ASP A 105 -24.43 -2.25 26.76
N PHE A 106 -23.84 -1.37 25.94
CA PHE A 106 -24.31 -0.01 25.67
C PHE A 106 -24.32 0.94 26.89
N ARG A 107 -23.57 0.61 27.95
CA ARG A 107 -23.39 1.50 29.10
C ARG A 107 -22.08 2.26 29.00
N ARG A 108 -21.96 3.32 29.79
CA ARG A 108 -20.72 4.11 29.95
C ARG A 108 -20.18 4.71 28.65
N LEU A 109 -21.07 5.28 27.84
CA LEU A 109 -20.73 5.94 26.56
C LEU A 109 -19.58 6.95 26.70
N GLN A 110 -19.45 7.63 27.85
CA GLN A 110 -18.42 8.64 28.10
C GLN A 110 -16.98 8.10 28.06
N TYR A 111 -16.77 6.79 28.24
CA TYR A 111 -15.45 6.15 28.20
C TYR A 111 -15.19 5.39 26.89
N ALA A 112 -16.12 5.46 25.95
CA ALA A 112 -16.05 4.75 24.69
C ALA A 112 -15.50 5.62 23.56
N SER A 113 -14.68 5.03 22.70
CA SER A 113 -14.25 5.65 21.44
C SER A 113 -14.35 4.65 20.29
N LEU A 114 -14.70 5.14 19.10
CA LEU A 114 -14.82 4.32 17.89
C LEU A 114 -13.42 3.99 17.35
N ARG A 115 -13.15 2.70 17.17
CA ARG A 115 -11.95 2.23 16.48
C ARG A 115 -12.31 1.79 15.08
N ASP A 116 -13.27 0.88 14.95
CA ASP A 116 -13.71 0.35 13.66
C ASP A 116 -15.23 0.50 13.53
N VAL A 117 -15.69 1.10 12.44
CA VAL A 117 -17.10 1.21 12.11
C VAL A 117 -17.31 0.59 10.75
N THR A 118 -18.13 -0.47 10.70
CA THR A 118 -18.53 -1.11 9.45
C THR A 118 -20.04 -1.03 9.28
N ILE A 119 -20.51 -0.41 8.20
CA ILE A 119 -21.93 -0.32 7.84
C ILE A 119 -22.15 -1.15 6.57
N ASN A 120 -22.88 -2.25 6.68
CA ASN A 120 -23.11 -3.19 5.57
C ASN A 120 -24.62 -3.31 5.26
N SER A 121 -24.97 -3.47 3.99
CA SER A 121 -26.35 -3.84 3.57
C SER A 121 -26.54 -5.32 3.22
N TYR A 122 -25.45 -6.10 3.12
CA TYR A 122 -25.51 -7.50 2.72
C TYR A 122 -25.05 -8.45 3.83
N HIS A 123 -25.76 -9.57 3.97
CA HIS A 123 -25.64 -10.51 5.08
C HIS A 123 -24.59 -11.60 4.79
N TRP A 124 -23.30 -11.21 4.71
CA TRP A 124 -22.22 -12.18 4.50
C TRP A 124 -21.66 -12.77 5.81
N GLU A 125 -21.90 -12.14 6.95
CA GLU A 125 -21.46 -12.61 8.27
C GLU A 125 -22.57 -13.35 9.01
N VAL A 126 -23.02 -14.49 8.44
CA VAL A 126 -24.15 -15.29 8.97
C VAL A 126 -23.95 -15.79 10.40
N ASN A 127 -22.71 -15.76 10.92
CA ASN A 127 -22.37 -16.40 12.18
C ASN A 127 -22.25 -15.44 13.38
N ARG A 128 -22.45 -14.12 13.20
CA ARG A 128 -22.41 -13.19 14.34
C ARG A 128 -23.81 -12.91 14.87
N GLN A 129 -23.96 -12.92 16.19
CA GLN A 129 -25.23 -12.58 16.85
C GLN A 129 -25.43 -11.06 16.81
N HIS A 130 -26.00 -10.56 15.72
CA HIS A 130 -26.47 -9.18 15.67
C HIS A 130 -27.71 -9.01 16.55
N ARG A 131 -27.81 -7.84 17.20
CA ARG A 131 -28.98 -7.48 18.01
C ARG A 131 -29.76 -6.38 17.32
N PRO A 132 -31.09 -6.43 17.30
CA PRO A 132 -31.92 -5.29 16.95
C PRO A 132 -31.51 -4.03 17.72
N CYS A 133 -31.44 -2.90 17.03
CA CYS A 133 -31.11 -1.61 17.62
C CYS A 133 -31.98 -0.51 17.01
N GLU A 134 -32.57 0.31 17.87
CA GLU A 134 -33.28 1.51 17.43
C GLU A 134 -32.31 2.51 16.79
N MET A 135 -32.70 3.11 15.66
CA MET A 135 -31.87 4.07 14.93
C MET A 135 -31.33 5.19 15.83
N LYS A 136 -32.16 5.79 16.68
CA LYS A 136 -31.72 6.88 17.58
C LYS A 136 -30.57 6.45 18.50
N LYS A 137 -30.65 5.23 19.04
CA LYS A 137 -29.60 4.66 19.88
C LYS A 137 -28.33 4.39 19.06
N LEU A 138 -28.48 3.85 17.85
CA LEU A 138 -27.34 3.64 16.95
C LEU A 138 -26.63 4.96 16.60
N LEU A 139 -27.38 5.99 16.22
CA LEU A 139 -26.79 7.30 15.91
C LEU A 139 -26.01 7.85 17.11
N SER A 140 -26.51 7.70 18.33
CA SER A 140 -25.77 8.09 19.54
C SER A 140 -24.45 7.34 19.74
N ILE A 141 -24.35 6.09 19.30
CA ILE A 141 -23.10 5.31 19.36
C ILE A 141 -22.14 5.77 18.27
N LEU A 142 -22.66 6.01 17.06
CA LEU A 142 -21.87 6.46 15.93
C LEU A 142 -21.35 7.89 16.07
N SER A 143 -21.97 8.72 16.92
CA SER A 143 -21.48 10.06 17.29
C SER A 143 -20.33 10.07 18.32
N LEU A 144 -19.92 8.91 18.83
CA LEU A 144 -18.82 8.82 19.78
C LEU A 144 -17.49 9.33 19.17
N PRO A 145 -16.54 9.80 20.01
CA PRO A 145 -15.20 10.18 19.57
C PRO A 145 -14.50 9.04 18.84
N VAL A 146 -13.73 9.35 17.80
CA VAL A 146 -12.91 8.37 17.09
C VAL A 146 -11.54 8.29 17.75
N ALA A 147 -11.08 7.06 17.99
CA ALA A 147 -9.76 6.82 18.54
C ALA A 147 -8.69 7.35 17.59
N THR A 148 -7.77 8.14 18.12
CA THR A 148 -6.67 8.68 17.32
C THR A 148 -5.57 7.64 17.13
N ARG A 149 -4.60 7.98 16.29
CA ARG A 149 -3.40 7.15 16.08
C ARG A 149 -2.58 6.97 17.36
N ASP A 150 -2.56 7.97 18.23
CA ASP A 150 -1.88 7.89 19.51
C ASP A 150 -2.61 6.95 20.49
N ASP A 151 -3.90 6.74 20.27
CA ASP A 151 -4.71 5.85 21.09
C ASP A 151 -4.72 4.40 20.55
N SER A 152 -4.62 4.18 19.23
CA SER A 152 -4.83 2.86 18.59
C SER A 152 -3.63 2.34 17.81
N ILE A 153 -3.22 1.10 18.11
CA ILE A 153 -2.15 0.38 17.40
C ILE A 153 -2.47 0.15 15.90
N ALA A 154 -3.75 0.00 15.54
CA ALA A 154 -4.17 -0.44 14.20
C ALA A 154 -4.63 0.70 13.26
N GLY A 155 -4.71 1.94 13.78
CA GLY A 155 -5.45 3.04 13.16
C GLY A 155 -6.96 2.83 13.23
N SER A 156 -7.74 3.91 13.19
CA SER A 156 -9.20 3.84 13.13
C SER A 156 -9.69 3.61 11.69
N SER A 157 -10.76 2.83 11.52
CA SER A 157 -11.37 2.56 10.20
C SER A 157 -12.88 2.80 10.15
N LEU A 158 -13.34 3.39 9.05
CA LEU A 158 -14.74 3.46 8.65
C LEU A 158 -14.90 2.71 7.33
N SER A 159 -15.70 1.66 7.29
CA SER A 159 -16.09 0.97 6.07
C SER A 159 -17.60 1.02 5.87
N VAL A 160 -18.03 1.42 4.69
CA VAL A 160 -19.45 1.44 4.30
C VAL A 160 -19.56 0.59 3.05
N ARG A 161 -20.37 -0.47 3.08
CA ARG A 161 -20.50 -1.37 1.94
C ARG A 161 -21.97 -1.65 1.64
N SER A 162 -22.42 -1.14 0.50
CA SER A 162 -23.63 -1.61 -0.14
C SER A 162 -23.30 -2.80 -1.03
N GLY A 163 -24.14 -3.85 -1.04
CA GLY A 163 -23.91 -5.07 -1.82
C GLY A 163 -23.61 -4.80 -3.30
N TYR A 164 -22.79 -5.64 -3.93
CA TYR A 164 -22.34 -5.46 -5.32
C TYR A 164 -23.34 -5.91 -6.39
N HIS A 165 -24.46 -6.53 -6.02
CA HIS A 165 -25.34 -7.23 -6.97
C HIS A 165 -26.48 -6.37 -7.56
N TRP A 166 -26.58 -5.09 -7.21
CA TRP A 166 -27.74 -4.25 -7.53
C TRP A 166 -27.57 -3.39 -8.80
N ILE A 167 -26.96 -3.94 -9.87
CA ILE A 167 -26.79 -3.17 -11.12
C ILE A 167 -28.16 -2.82 -11.77
N SER A 168 -29.27 -3.48 -11.40
CA SER A 168 -30.53 -3.33 -12.15
C SER A 168 -31.77 -2.86 -11.40
N ASP A 169 -31.83 -2.85 -10.06
CA ASP A 169 -33.08 -2.49 -9.37
C ASP A 169 -32.94 -1.20 -8.55
N ASN A 170 -33.73 -0.20 -8.94
CA ASN A 170 -33.91 1.13 -8.33
C ASN A 170 -34.50 1.07 -6.90
N ARG A 171 -34.54 -0.10 -6.26
CA ARG A 171 -35.48 -0.40 -5.18
C ARG A 171 -34.93 -0.21 -3.77
N ASP A 172 -33.66 0.16 -3.60
CA ASP A 172 -33.06 0.26 -2.26
C ASP A 172 -32.52 1.66 -1.91
N SER A 173 -33.23 2.71 -2.35
CA SER A 173 -32.94 4.10 -1.94
C SER A 173 -32.96 4.27 -0.42
N ARG A 174 -33.81 3.52 0.27
CA ARG A 174 -33.93 3.56 1.73
C ARG A 174 -32.67 3.07 2.45
N VAL A 175 -32.08 1.93 2.04
CA VAL A 175 -30.84 1.44 2.65
C VAL A 175 -29.71 2.45 2.47
N VAL A 176 -29.62 3.06 1.28
CA VAL A 176 -28.66 4.15 1.00
C VAL A 176 -28.91 5.34 1.92
N ASP A 177 -30.16 5.77 2.09
CA ASP A 177 -30.52 6.89 2.97
C ASP A 177 -30.18 6.61 4.44
N LEU A 178 -30.42 5.39 4.93
CA LEU A 178 -30.06 5.00 6.30
C LEU A 178 -28.54 4.98 6.49
N ALA A 179 -27.78 4.43 5.53
CA ALA A 179 -26.33 4.46 5.57
C ALA A 179 -25.80 5.91 5.56
N LEU A 180 -26.37 6.79 4.73
CA LEU A 180 -26.01 8.21 4.70
C LEU A 180 -26.31 8.91 6.03
N GLN A 181 -27.46 8.65 6.66
CA GLN A 181 -27.77 9.20 7.99
C GLN A 181 -26.75 8.77 9.04
N MET A 182 -26.33 7.51 9.03
CA MET A 182 -25.29 6.99 9.92
C MET A 182 -23.96 7.68 9.67
N ILE A 183 -23.54 7.78 8.40
CA ILE A 183 -22.29 8.41 7.99
C ILE A 183 -22.24 9.89 8.38
N GLN A 184 -23.38 10.61 8.31
CA GLN A 184 -23.47 12.02 8.68
C GLN A 184 -23.20 12.30 10.15
N VAL A 185 -23.51 11.36 11.05
CA VAL A 185 -23.29 11.52 12.50
C VAL A 185 -21.93 11.00 12.96
N VAL A 186 -21.23 10.24 12.11
CA VAL A 186 -19.89 9.70 12.38
C VAL A 186 -18.87 10.84 12.30
N GLN A 187 -17.99 10.93 13.30
CA GLN A 187 -16.92 11.92 13.27
C GLN A 187 -15.94 11.63 12.13
N LYS A 188 -15.42 12.69 11.50
CA LYS A 188 -14.70 12.60 10.22
C LYS A 188 -13.18 12.44 10.37
N THR A 189 -12.77 11.76 11.44
CA THR A 189 -11.37 11.68 11.89
C THR A 189 -10.79 10.26 11.81
N PHE A 190 -11.43 9.38 11.03
CA PHE A 190 -10.92 8.03 10.79
C PHE A 190 -9.66 8.06 9.92
N ALA A 191 -8.66 7.26 10.31
CA ALA A 191 -7.42 7.12 9.54
C ALA A 191 -7.63 6.36 8.22
N LYS A 192 -8.57 5.41 8.20
CA LYS A 192 -8.90 4.59 7.04
C LYS A 192 -10.38 4.72 6.71
N VAL A 193 -10.70 5.00 5.46
CA VAL A 193 -12.08 5.15 4.99
C VAL A 193 -12.27 4.28 3.75
N ASP A 194 -13.23 3.36 3.75
CA ASP A 194 -13.54 2.48 2.60
C ASP A 194 -15.05 2.50 2.34
N ILE A 195 -15.48 3.36 1.42
CA ILE A 195 -16.89 3.54 1.03
C ILE A 195 -17.11 2.87 -0.32
N ARG A 196 -17.97 1.86 -0.33
CA ARG A 196 -18.36 1.10 -1.50
C ARG A 196 -19.88 1.10 -1.60
N MET A 197 -20.44 1.90 -2.48
CA MET A 197 -21.88 2.05 -2.61
C MET A 197 -22.34 1.84 -4.05
N SER A 198 -23.53 1.30 -4.22
CA SER A 198 -24.13 1.06 -5.54
C SER A 198 -24.48 2.38 -6.23
N SER A 199 -24.48 2.36 -7.56
CA SER A 199 -24.62 3.53 -8.44
C SER A 199 -26.02 4.12 -8.55
N ASN A 200 -27.05 3.54 -7.95
CA ASN A 200 -28.43 3.86 -8.34
C ASN A 200 -29.08 4.92 -7.43
N GLY A 201 -28.36 5.99 -7.11
CA GLY A 201 -28.93 7.13 -6.38
C GLY A 201 -27.99 7.80 -5.37
N THR A 202 -26.69 7.92 -5.67
CA THR A 202 -25.84 8.69 -4.76
C THR A 202 -26.28 10.14 -4.73
N ASN A 203 -26.59 10.56 -3.52
CA ASN A 203 -27.09 11.87 -3.16
C ASN A 203 -25.90 12.83 -3.01
N LEU A 204 -26.06 14.11 -3.35
CA LEU A 204 -25.09 15.21 -3.12
C LEU A 204 -24.46 15.16 -1.71
N ARG A 205 -25.20 14.63 -0.73
CA ARG A 205 -24.76 14.39 0.65
C ARG A 205 -23.48 13.57 0.78
N MET A 206 -23.28 12.58 -0.10
CA MET A 206 -22.07 11.75 -0.05
C MET A 206 -20.85 12.54 -0.52
N GLU A 207 -21.02 13.44 -1.49
CA GLU A 207 -19.93 14.28 -1.98
C GLU A 207 -19.49 15.27 -0.94
N ASP A 208 -20.44 15.92 -0.27
CA ASP A 208 -20.13 16.83 0.84
C ASP A 208 -19.40 16.07 1.96
N PHE A 209 -19.83 14.84 2.27
CA PHE A 209 -19.11 13.99 3.23
C PHE A 209 -17.68 13.66 2.79
N MET A 210 -17.47 13.28 1.53
CA MET A 210 -16.14 12.98 1.00
C MET A 210 -15.25 14.22 0.98
N GLN A 211 -15.79 15.36 0.55
CA GLN A 211 -15.10 16.63 0.53
C GLN A 211 -14.64 16.99 1.95
N ASP A 212 -15.53 16.88 2.94
CA ASP A 212 -15.20 17.17 4.33
C ASP A 212 -14.06 16.28 4.85
N TYR A 213 -13.99 15.02 4.42
CA TYR A 213 -12.88 14.13 4.78
C TYR A 213 -11.56 14.50 4.11
N VAL A 214 -11.61 14.93 2.85
CA VAL A 214 -10.42 15.40 2.13
C VAL A 214 -9.90 16.70 2.74
N ASP A 215 -10.80 17.62 3.09
CA ASP A 215 -10.49 18.92 3.71
C ASP A 215 -9.95 18.77 5.14
N GLN A 216 -10.31 17.71 5.87
CA GLN A 216 -9.81 17.41 7.22
C GLN A 216 -8.42 16.76 7.21
N GLU A 217 -7.50 17.31 6.41
CA GLU A 217 -6.22 16.77 5.96
C GLU A 217 -5.30 16.07 7.01
N THR A 218 -5.54 16.24 8.30
CA THR A 218 -4.67 15.78 9.37
C THR A 218 -4.73 14.30 9.68
N PHE A 219 -5.87 13.61 9.43
CA PHE A 219 -6.08 12.26 9.98
C PHE A 219 -6.11 11.13 8.95
N VAL A 220 -6.58 11.37 7.73
CA VAL A 220 -6.78 10.29 6.76
C VAL A 220 -5.48 9.84 6.12
N GLU A 221 -5.24 8.52 6.15
CA GLU A 221 -4.07 7.84 5.58
C GLU A 221 -4.42 6.95 4.37
N ASP A 222 -5.58 6.28 4.40
CA ASP A 222 -6.07 5.43 3.30
C ASP A 222 -7.56 5.71 3.08
N MET A 223 -7.92 6.06 1.86
CA MET A 223 -9.26 6.46 1.49
C MET A 223 -9.64 5.73 0.20
N ARG A 224 -10.65 4.89 0.24
CA ARG A 224 -11.10 4.08 -0.89
C ARG A 224 -12.55 4.38 -1.17
N PHE A 225 -12.81 4.71 -2.42
CA PHE A 225 -14.12 4.93 -2.95
C PHE A 225 -14.36 3.94 -4.07
N SER A 226 -15.45 3.20 -3.96
CA SER A 226 -15.94 2.27 -4.96
C SER A 226 -17.43 2.53 -5.15
N CYS A 227 -17.73 3.67 -5.76
CA CYS A 227 -19.07 4.00 -6.25
C CYS A 227 -19.11 3.77 -7.76
N GLY A 228 -20.27 3.46 -8.34
CA GLY A 228 -20.36 3.44 -9.81
C GLY A 228 -20.29 4.85 -10.40
N PHE A 229 -20.08 4.98 -11.70
CA PHE A 229 -19.79 6.26 -12.36
C PHE A 229 -20.94 7.28 -12.21
N PHE A 230 -20.64 8.50 -11.73
CA PHE A 230 -21.59 9.60 -11.63
C PHE A 230 -21.00 10.91 -12.17
N PRO A 231 -21.75 11.69 -12.98
CA PRO A 231 -21.35 13.04 -13.37
C PRO A 231 -21.02 13.94 -12.18
N GLU A 232 -21.77 13.82 -11.09
CA GLU A 232 -21.63 14.69 -9.91
C GLU A 232 -20.30 14.42 -9.16
N THR A 233 -19.75 13.20 -9.25
CA THR A 233 -18.46 12.84 -8.61
C THR A 233 -17.26 13.61 -9.17
N GLU A 234 -17.42 14.29 -10.31
CA GLU A 234 -16.46 15.25 -10.81
C GLU A 234 -16.15 16.34 -9.77
N ARG A 235 -17.14 16.76 -8.96
CA ARG A 235 -16.95 17.80 -7.92
C ARG A 235 -15.97 17.34 -6.84
N ILE A 236 -16.06 16.09 -6.37
CA ILE A 236 -15.13 15.54 -5.38
C ILE A 236 -13.71 15.50 -5.96
N CYS A 237 -13.58 15.11 -7.23
CA CYS A 237 -12.31 15.07 -7.90
C CYS A 237 -11.69 16.47 -8.03
N GLN A 238 -12.47 17.45 -8.51
CA GLN A 238 -12.03 18.83 -8.71
C GLN A 238 -11.70 19.57 -7.42
N LYS A 239 -12.54 19.44 -6.38
CA LYS A 239 -12.36 20.21 -5.14
C LYS A 239 -11.50 19.51 -4.11
N GLY A 240 -11.64 18.20 -3.98
CA GLY A 240 -10.89 17.42 -3.01
C GLY A 240 -9.60 16.88 -3.61
N VAL A 241 -9.70 16.03 -4.63
CA VAL A 241 -8.54 15.23 -5.07
C VAL A 241 -7.47 16.09 -5.76
N VAL A 242 -7.88 17.06 -6.58
CA VAL A 242 -6.96 17.98 -7.26
C VAL A 242 -6.17 18.84 -6.27
N THR A 243 -6.85 19.39 -5.25
CA THR A 243 -6.24 20.30 -4.27
C THR A 243 -5.23 19.60 -3.36
N LEU A 244 -5.41 18.28 -3.11
CA LEU A 244 -4.45 17.47 -2.36
C LEU A 244 -3.03 17.53 -2.94
N PHE A 245 -2.87 17.76 -4.24
CA PHE A 245 -1.54 17.83 -4.87
C PHE A 245 -0.88 19.21 -4.75
N LYS A 246 -1.63 20.22 -4.30
CA LYS A 246 -1.14 21.59 -4.06
C LYS A 246 -0.55 21.75 -2.67
N ASP A 247 -1.25 21.28 -1.65
CA ASP A 247 -0.99 21.63 -0.25
C ASP A 247 -0.12 20.59 0.47
N ARG A 248 0.70 21.02 1.44
CA ARG A 248 1.59 20.10 2.17
C ARG A 248 0.81 19.23 3.15
N ARG A 249 1.13 17.93 3.21
CA ARG A 249 0.56 17.02 4.23
C ARG A 249 1.61 16.54 5.22
N ARG A 250 1.18 16.36 6.47
CA ARG A 250 2.03 15.74 7.51
C ARG A 250 1.99 14.22 7.44
N THR A 251 0.90 13.66 6.91
CA THR A 251 0.63 12.23 6.85
C THR A 251 0.57 11.76 5.39
N PRO A 252 1.15 10.59 5.07
CA PRO A 252 0.93 9.91 3.80
C PRO A 252 -0.56 9.74 3.53
N LEU A 253 -0.98 9.87 2.28
CA LEU A 253 -2.36 9.65 1.87
C LEU A 253 -2.41 8.77 0.62
N THR A 254 -3.14 7.67 0.73
CA THR A 254 -3.54 6.83 -0.41
C THR A 254 -5.01 7.06 -0.69
N VAL A 255 -5.36 7.51 -1.88
CA VAL A 255 -6.74 7.63 -2.36
C VAL A 255 -6.96 6.60 -3.45
N GLN A 256 -7.99 5.78 -3.36
CA GLN A 256 -8.41 4.88 -4.43
C GLN A 256 -9.77 5.35 -4.94
N LEU A 257 -9.80 5.81 -6.18
CA LEU A 257 -11.02 6.14 -6.89
C LEU A 257 -11.47 4.96 -7.76
N PRO A 258 -12.75 4.86 -8.11
CA PRO A 258 -13.21 3.85 -9.04
C PRO A 258 -12.66 4.11 -10.45
N ASP A 259 -12.74 3.09 -11.32
CA ASP A 259 -12.23 3.17 -12.69
C ASP A 259 -12.90 4.30 -13.48
N ASN A 260 -12.11 5.02 -14.31
CA ASN A 260 -12.55 6.12 -15.17
C ASN A 260 -13.12 7.36 -14.47
N TYR A 261 -12.85 7.55 -13.17
CA TYR A 261 -13.35 8.72 -12.42
C TYR A 261 -12.69 10.05 -12.77
N LEU A 262 -11.41 10.03 -13.14
CA LEU A 262 -10.73 11.26 -13.53
C LEU A 262 -10.87 11.49 -15.03
N THR A 263 -11.37 12.67 -15.37
CA THR A 263 -11.31 13.18 -16.74
C THR A 263 -9.88 13.63 -17.06
N TYR A 264 -9.60 13.76 -18.35
CA TYR A 264 -8.37 14.40 -18.84
C TYR A 264 -8.10 15.75 -18.16
N HIS A 265 -9.16 16.56 -18.01
CA HIS A 265 -9.08 17.88 -17.39
C HIS A 265 -8.65 17.82 -15.92
N ASN A 266 -9.21 16.91 -15.12
CA ASN A 266 -8.82 16.77 -13.72
C ASN A 266 -7.34 16.36 -13.57
N ILE A 267 -6.84 15.52 -14.49
CA ILE A 267 -5.42 15.12 -14.49
C ILE A 267 -4.55 16.33 -14.82
N GLN A 268 -4.92 17.16 -15.81
CA GLN A 268 -4.19 18.40 -16.10
C GLN A 268 -4.14 19.33 -14.89
N GLU A 269 -5.27 19.52 -14.19
CA GLU A 269 -5.31 20.33 -12.98
C GLU A 269 -4.42 19.77 -11.87
N ILE A 270 -4.46 18.45 -11.62
CA ILE A 270 -3.55 17.78 -10.67
C ILE A 270 -2.09 18.09 -11.02
N LEU A 271 -1.72 18.00 -12.30
CA LEU A 271 -0.35 18.25 -12.77
C LEU A 271 0.07 19.71 -12.57
N GLU A 272 -0.82 20.65 -12.85
CA GLU A 272 -0.59 22.08 -12.63
C GLU A 272 -0.45 22.41 -11.14
N HIS A 273 -1.37 21.90 -10.31
CA HIS A 273 -1.32 22.08 -8.86
C HIS A 273 -0.05 21.49 -8.25
N TRP A 274 0.30 20.27 -8.64
CA TRP A 274 1.54 19.65 -8.19
C TRP A 274 2.78 20.42 -8.65
N LYS A 275 2.83 20.90 -9.91
CA LYS A 275 3.97 21.67 -10.43
C LYS A 275 4.14 23.02 -9.73
N ASN A 276 3.04 23.60 -9.25
CA ASN A 276 3.00 24.84 -8.49
C ASN A 276 3.16 24.65 -6.98
N SER A 277 3.20 23.39 -6.51
CA SER A 277 3.52 23.07 -5.12
C SER A 277 5.01 23.31 -4.84
N ASP A 278 5.46 23.02 -3.62
CA ASP A 278 6.87 23.10 -3.25
C ASP A 278 7.68 21.84 -3.60
N GLY A 279 7.00 20.77 -4.05
CA GLY A 279 7.58 19.49 -4.40
C GLY A 279 8.09 18.67 -3.22
N TYR A 280 7.55 18.85 -2.02
CA TYR A 280 7.98 18.08 -0.84
C TYR A 280 7.58 16.58 -0.94
N VAL A 281 8.56 15.69 -0.66
CA VAL A 281 8.41 14.23 -0.88
C VAL A 281 7.75 13.52 0.30
N ALA A 282 7.90 14.01 1.53
CA ALA A 282 7.46 13.27 2.71
C ALA A 282 5.95 13.05 2.74
N ASP A 283 5.21 13.87 1.98
CA ASP A 283 3.77 13.84 1.78
C ASP A 283 3.20 12.52 1.24
N HIS A 284 4.02 11.62 0.68
CA HIS A 284 3.62 10.30 0.13
C HIS A 284 2.14 10.25 -0.30
N LYS A 285 1.83 10.94 -1.39
CA LYS A 285 0.49 10.97 -1.99
C LYS A 285 0.43 9.94 -3.10
N GLU A 286 -0.51 9.02 -2.97
CA GLU A 286 -0.79 8.00 -3.98
C GLU A 286 -2.27 8.03 -4.30
N LEU A 287 -2.59 8.10 -5.58
CA LEU A 287 -3.94 8.16 -6.09
C LEU A 287 -4.12 7.01 -7.07
N HIS A 288 -4.74 5.92 -6.62
CA HIS A 288 -5.11 4.79 -7.45
C HIS A 288 -6.37 5.12 -8.25
N MET A 289 -6.28 4.95 -9.56
CA MET A 289 -7.39 5.12 -10.49
C MET A 289 -7.06 4.35 -11.74
N ARG A 290 -8.05 3.87 -12.48
CA ARG A 290 -7.80 3.46 -13.86
C ARG A 290 -8.06 4.63 -14.79
N MET A 291 -6.99 5.14 -15.42
CA MET A 291 -7.13 6.17 -16.44
C MET A 291 -7.81 5.58 -17.68
N PRO A 292 -8.69 6.33 -18.34
CA PRO A 292 -9.27 5.89 -19.60
C PRO A 292 -8.16 5.66 -20.64
N SER A 293 -8.16 4.49 -21.27
CA SER A 293 -7.06 4.07 -22.15
C SER A 293 -6.86 4.98 -23.36
N TYR A 294 -7.90 5.72 -23.76
CA TYR A 294 -7.88 6.64 -24.89
C TYR A 294 -7.22 7.99 -24.56
N ASP A 295 -7.27 8.45 -23.31
CA ASP A 295 -6.66 9.72 -22.89
C ASP A 295 -5.18 9.58 -22.55
N TRP A 296 -4.76 8.38 -22.14
CA TRP A 296 -3.39 8.12 -21.69
C TRP A 296 -2.31 8.44 -22.75
N PRO A 297 -2.45 8.08 -24.04
CA PRO A 297 -1.50 8.48 -25.08
C PRO A 297 -1.40 10.00 -25.24
N THR A 298 -2.52 10.71 -25.19
CA THR A 298 -2.57 12.18 -25.33
C THR A 298 -1.88 12.86 -24.16
N LEU A 299 -2.22 12.48 -22.92
CA LEU A 299 -1.54 12.98 -21.71
C LEU A 299 -0.03 12.74 -21.79
N ARG A 300 0.35 11.54 -22.17
CA ARG A 300 1.77 11.17 -22.27
C ARG A 300 2.51 11.99 -23.32
N TRP A 301 1.84 12.39 -24.40
CA TRP A 301 2.42 13.20 -25.46
C TRP A 301 2.53 14.68 -25.05
N GLU A 302 1.47 15.26 -24.49
CA GLU A 302 1.43 16.68 -24.11
C GLU A 302 2.40 17.02 -22.99
N TRP A 303 2.37 16.23 -21.91
CA TRP A 303 3.19 16.51 -20.74
C TRP A 303 4.63 16.08 -20.90
N ARG A 304 4.95 15.47 -22.05
CA ARG A 304 6.23 14.80 -22.31
C ARG A 304 6.63 13.95 -21.11
N GLY A 305 5.65 13.33 -20.44
CA GLY A 305 5.86 12.55 -19.23
C GLY A 305 6.82 11.42 -19.55
N TYR A 306 8.05 11.56 -19.08
CA TYR A 306 9.15 10.75 -19.56
C TYR A 306 9.14 9.44 -18.81
N HIS A 307 8.79 8.37 -19.52
CA HIS A 307 8.79 7.03 -18.93
C HIS A 307 8.02 6.94 -17.61
N ASP A 308 6.84 7.56 -17.59
CA ASP A 308 5.94 7.57 -16.45
C ASP A 308 6.38 8.56 -15.35
N TYR A 309 7.46 9.33 -15.49
CA TYR A 309 7.87 10.34 -14.50
C TYR A 309 7.77 11.77 -15.03
N LEU A 310 7.25 12.65 -14.19
CA LEU A 310 7.31 14.10 -14.36
C LEU A 310 8.14 14.67 -13.21
N PRO A 311 9.32 15.28 -13.45
CA PRO A 311 10.16 15.83 -12.38
C PRO A 311 9.63 17.19 -11.91
N HIS A 312 9.60 17.41 -10.59
CA HIS A 312 9.13 18.69 -10.05
C HIS A 312 10.16 19.79 -10.38
N PRO A 313 9.76 21.04 -10.63
CA PRO A 313 10.71 22.13 -10.88
C PRO A 313 11.79 22.27 -9.80
N SER A 314 11.45 22.02 -8.53
CA SER A 314 12.41 22.05 -7.41
C SER A 314 13.38 20.85 -7.36
N LYS A 315 13.19 19.82 -8.20
CA LYS A 315 13.95 18.56 -8.23
C LYS A 315 14.04 17.84 -6.88
N ARG A 316 13.05 18.05 -6.01
CA ARG A 316 12.92 17.32 -4.73
C ARG A 316 12.09 16.07 -4.89
N SER A 317 11.03 16.14 -5.69
CA SER A 317 10.12 15.02 -5.99
C SER A 317 9.92 14.83 -7.49
N SER A 318 9.26 13.73 -7.84
CA SER A 318 8.72 13.49 -9.16
C SER A 318 7.34 12.89 -9.02
N LEU A 319 6.46 13.19 -9.97
CA LEU A 319 5.16 12.55 -10.06
C LEU A 319 5.29 11.35 -11.00
N LEU A 320 5.09 10.16 -10.45
CA LEU A 320 4.98 8.90 -11.19
C LEU A 320 3.54 8.75 -11.70
N LEU A 321 3.39 8.81 -13.01
CA LEU A 321 2.17 8.68 -13.79
C LEU A 321 2.05 7.25 -14.30
N SER A 322 1.09 6.47 -13.82
CA SER A 322 0.78 5.14 -14.33
C SER A 322 -0.67 5.11 -14.80
N ILE A 323 -0.98 4.18 -15.71
CA ILE A 323 -2.37 3.93 -16.13
C ILE A 323 -3.30 3.58 -14.95
N ASN A 324 -2.72 3.09 -13.84
CA ASN A 324 -3.45 2.64 -12.66
C ASN A 324 -3.28 3.53 -11.42
N PHE A 325 -2.40 4.54 -11.47
CA PHE A 325 -2.19 5.42 -10.32
C PHE A 325 -1.35 6.66 -10.66
N LEU A 326 -1.48 7.70 -9.83
CA LEU A 326 -0.55 8.82 -9.72
C LEU A 326 0.16 8.74 -8.36
N LYS A 327 1.47 8.95 -8.32
CA LYS A 327 2.23 8.84 -7.06
C LYS A 327 3.36 9.85 -6.98
N ILE A 328 3.43 10.60 -5.88
CA ILE A 328 4.61 11.43 -5.60
C ILE A 328 5.73 10.51 -5.10
N VAL A 329 6.87 10.54 -5.78
CA VAL A 329 8.07 9.80 -5.43
C VAL A 329 9.24 10.75 -5.22
N LYS A 330 10.30 10.27 -4.55
CA LYS A 330 11.57 11.01 -4.46
C LYS A 330 12.11 11.28 -5.87
N PHE A 331 12.61 12.50 -6.09
CA PHE A 331 13.31 12.80 -7.35
C PHE A 331 14.59 11.98 -7.43
N GLU A 332 14.80 11.38 -8.59
CA GLU A 332 16.04 10.71 -8.96
C GLU A 332 16.53 11.29 -10.30
N PRO A 333 17.86 11.33 -10.56
CA PRO A 333 18.40 12.01 -11.74
C PRO A 333 17.80 11.53 -13.08
N TRP A 334 17.46 10.25 -13.17
CA TRP A 334 16.85 9.66 -14.37
C TRP A 334 15.37 10.02 -14.60
N HIS A 335 14.73 10.75 -13.68
CA HIS A 335 13.39 11.30 -13.90
C HIS A 335 13.43 12.54 -14.82
N SER A 336 14.61 13.03 -15.19
CA SER A 336 14.84 14.12 -16.13
C SER A 336 15.57 13.62 -17.39
N PRO A 337 15.52 14.38 -18.51
CA PRO A 337 16.43 14.16 -19.62
C PRO A 337 17.88 14.05 -19.14
N VAL A 338 18.57 12.98 -19.54
CA VAL A 338 19.98 12.74 -19.27
C VAL A 338 20.75 12.76 -20.59
N ASP A 339 21.93 13.34 -20.55
CA ASP A 339 22.85 13.37 -21.69
C ASP A 339 23.59 12.04 -21.85
N TYR A 340 24.30 11.91 -22.96
CA TYR A 340 25.12 10.74 -23.26
C TYR A 340 26.15 10.45 -22.16
N ASP A 341 26.82 11.47 -21.61
CA ASP A 341 27.90 11.30 -20.65
C ASP A 341 27.38 10.71 -19.33
N TRP A 342 26.18 11.12 -18.90
CA TRP A 342 25.52 10.54 -17.75
C TRP A 342 25.17 9.07 -17.99
N ILE A 343 24.59 8.72 -19.14
CA ILE A 343 24.26 7.32 -19.49
C ILE A 343 25.53 6.47 -19.52
N ASP A 344 26.59 6.98 -20.14
CA ASP A 344 27.88 6.31 -20.22
C ASP A 344 28.49 6.07 -18.84
N SER A 345 28.44 7.08 -17.98
CA SER A 345 28.87 6.99 -16.59
C SER A 345 28.10 5.90 -15.84
N VAL A 346 26.77 5.82 -15.98
CA VAL A 346 25.95 4.77 -15.36
C VAL A 346 26.35 3.37 -15.84
N ILE A 347 26.64 3.21 -17.13
CA ILE A 347 27.10 1.93 -17.69
C ILE A 347 28.48 1.58 -17.15
N ASN A 348 29.39 2.55 -17.05
CA ASN A 348 30.74 2.35 -16.49
C ASN A 348 30.69 2.00 -15.00
N ASP A 349 29.86 2.70 -14.22
CA ASP A 349 29.58 2.40 -12.81
C ASP A 349 29.00 0.99 -12.65
N TRP A 350 28.07 0.59 -13.53
CA TRP A 350 27.52 -0.76 -13.54
C TRP A 350 28.59 -1.81 -13.84
N LYS A 351 29.49 -1.56 -14.80
CA LYS A 351 30.65 -2.41 -15.14
C LYS A 351 31.69 -2.49 -14.02
N ALA A 352 31.89 -1.41 -13.27
CA ALA A 352 32.82 -1.36 -12.15
C ALA A 352 32.30 -2.10 -10.91
N ARG A 353 30.97 -2.24 -10.81
CA ARG A 353 30.29 -2.99 -9.74
C ARG A 353 30.09 -4.45 -10.16
N ALA A 354 29.21 -5.18 -9.47
CA ALA A 354 28.89 -6.57 -9.81
C ALA A 354 28.01 -6.73 -11.07
N GLY A 355 27.64 -5.64 -11.76
CA GLY A 355 26.77 -5.70 -12.93
C GLY A 355 25.32 -6.12 -12.67
N MET A 356 24.84 -6.06 -11.42
CA MET A 356 23.54 -6.65 -11.06
C MET A 356 22.40 -5.65 -10.94
N HIS A 357 22.73 -4.42 -10.52
CA HIS A 357 21.77 -3.37 -10.27
C HIS A 357 22.38 -2.04 -10.69
N PHE A 358 21.53 -1.16 -11.17
CA PHE A 358 21.83 0.26 -11.28
C PHE A 358 21.61 0.95 -9.92
N TYR A 359 21.61 2.28 -9.89
CA TYR A 359 21.35 3.06 -8.69
C TYR A 359 20.05 2.64 -7.97
N GLY A 360 20.08 2.68 -6.63
CA GLY A 360 18.94 2.32 -5.78
C GLY A 360 18.58 0.83 -5.76
N GLY A 361 19.41 -0.06 -6.34
CA GLY A 361 19.11 -1.50 -6.38
C GLY A 361 18.14 -1.89 -7.51
N ASN A 362 17.83 -0.97 -8.42
CA ASN A 362 16.95 -1.23 -9.55
C ASN A 362 17.66 -2.04 -10.64
N ARG A 363 16.98 -3.03 -11.22
CA ARG A 363 17.51 -3.82 -12.36
C ARG A 363 17.19 -3.21 -13.71
N GLN A 364 16.24 -2.30 -13.71
CA GLN A 364 15.78 -1.58 -14.88
C GLN A 364 15.73 -0.11 -14.52
N ILE A 365 16.33 0.72 -15.35
CA ILE A 365 16.10 2.16 -15.31
C ILE A 365 15.59 2.56 -16.69
N LYS A 366 14.57 3.42 -16.70
CA LYS A 366 14.07 4.06 -17.90
C LYS A 366 14.65 5.48 -17.92
N LEU A 367 15.32 5.85 -19.00
CA LEU A 367 16.07 7.10 -19.15
C LEU A 367 15.52 7.86 -20.35
N LEU A 368 15.38 9.17 -20.24
CA LEU A 368 15.16 9.99 -21.43
C LEU A 368 16.48 10.56 -21.91
N THR A 369 16.70 10.54 -23.22
CA THR A 369 17.83 11.21 -23.86
C THR A 369 17.40 11.99 -25.11
N THR A 370 18.33 12.66 -25.76
CA THR A 370 18.09 13.38 -27.02
C THR A 370 18.37 12.49 -28.23
N LYS A 371 18.01 12.96 -29.43
CA LYS A 371 18.40 12.25 -30.66
C LYS A 371 19.93 12.18 -30.76
N GLU A 372 20.56 13.32 -30.55
CA GLU A 372 21.99 13.52 -30.68
C GLU A 372 22.76 12.63 -29.70
N ASP A 373 22.28 12.50 -28.47
CA ASP A 373 22.90 11.64 -27.47
C ASP A 373 22.64 10.15 -27.73
N TRP A 374 21.48 9.80 -28.30
CA TRP A 374 21.22 8.45 -28.77
C TRP A 374 22.17 8.04 -29.90
N ASP A 375 22.42 8.93 -30.86
CA ASP A 375 23.36 8.70 -31.96
C ASP A 375 24.80 8.46 -31.43
N LYS A 376 25.21 9.16 -30.35
CA LYS A 376 26.47 8.88 -29.66
C LYS A 376 26.50 7.50 -28.99
N LEU A 377 25.38 7.06 -28.41
CA LEU A 377 25.28 5.70 -27.84
C LEU A 377 25.40 4.64 -28.94
N GLU A 378 24.74 4.81 -30.08
CA GLU A 378 24.88 3.93 -31.24
C GLU A 378 26.34 3.87 -31.73
N LEU A 379 27.01 5.02 -31.84
CA LEU A 379 28.39 5.10 -32.26
C LEU A 379 29.33 4.32 -31.33
N LYS A 380 29.11 4.42 -30.01
CA LYS A 380 29.97 3.77 -29.00
C LYS A 380 29.66 2.29 -28.78
N TYR A 381 28.37 1.95 -28.68
CA TYR A 381 27.93 0.62 -28.24
C TYR A 381 27.52 -0.30 -29.40
N GLY A 382 27.49 0.22 -30.63
CA GLY A 382 27.25 -0.53 -31.86
C GLY A 382 25.87 -0.25 -32.48
N PRO A 383 25.65 -0.71 -33.72
CA PRO A 383 24.47 -0.35 -34.50
C PRO A 383 23.18 -0.93 -33.92
N LEU A 384 22.07 -0.24 -34.19
CA LEU A 384 20.73 -0.71 -33.85
C LEU A 384 20.41 -2.07 -34.49
N MET A 385 19.86 -2.96 -33.68
CA MET A 385 19.28 -4.23 -34.08
C MET A 385 17.75 -4.18 -33.90
N MET A 386 17.02 -4.49 -34.96
CA MET A 386 15.58 -4.68 -34.90
C MET A 386 15.24 -6.02 -34.25
N LYS A 387 14.41 -5.99 -33.21
CA LYS A 387 13.77 -7.17 -32.62
C LYS A 387 12.26 -7.02 -32.66
N THR A 388 11.54 -8.10 -32.38
CA THR A 388 10.07 -8.09 -32.26
C THR A 388 9.56 -7.09 -31.21
N THR A 389 10.41 -6.68 -30.27
CA THR A 389 10.08 -5.75 -29.17
C THR A 389 10.52 -4.30 -29.41
N GLY A 390 11.13 -3.98 -30.55
CA GLY A 390 11.58 -2.62 -30.90
C GLY A 390 13.02 -2.56 -31.44
N GLU A 391 13.62 -1.38 -31.33
CA GLU A 391 15.01 -1.08 -31.69
C GLU A 391 15.92 -1.27 -30.46
N HIS A 392 16.99 -2.06 -30.59
CA HIS A 392 17.88 -2.43 -29.50
C HIS A 392 19.34 -2.19 -29.87
N LEU A 393 20.16 -1.69 -28.94
CA LEU A 393 21.61 -1.76 -29.10
C LEU A 393 22.13 -3.18 -28.81
N PRO A 394 23.35 -3.52 -29.25
CA PRO A 394 24.04 -4.74 -28.83
C PRO A 394 24.08 -4.87 -27.31
N LEU A 395 23.98 -6.11 -26.83
CA LEU A 395 24.06 -6.38 -25.39
C LEU A 395 25.45 -5.99 -24.89
N ILE A 396 25.48 -5.08 -23.92
CA ILE A 396 26.73 -4.65 -23.27
C ILE A 396 27.05 -5.68 -22.19
N ALA A 397 27.98 -6.58 -22.49
CA ALA A 397 28.38 -7.62 -21.55
C ALA A 397 29.10 -7.03 -20.32
N HIS A 398 28.78 -7.57 -19.14
CA HIS A 398 29.58 -7.36 -17.95
C HIS A 398 30.86 -8.21 -18.02
N SER A 399 31.94 -7.77 -17.37
CA SER A 399 33.20 -8.54 -17.29
C SER A 399 33.01 -9.94 -16.68
N SER A 400 31.99 -10.10 -15.81
CA SER A 400 31.63 -11.39 -15.20
C SER A 400 30.93 -12.36 -16.15
N ASN A 401 30.50 -11.93 -17.34
CA ASN A 401 29.67 -12.72 -18.28
C ASN A 401 28.33 -13.25 -17.72
N LEU A 402 27.97 -12.87 -16.49
CA LEU A 402 26.72 -13.27 -15.82
C LEU A 402 25.60 -12.26 -16.00
N ALA A 403 25.95 -11.04 -16.40
CA ALA A 403 25.01 -9.96 -16.63
C ALA A 403 25.34 -9.23 -17.94
N SER A 404 24.31 -8.68 -18.56
CA SER A 404 24.46 -7.76 -19.68
C SER A 404 23.44 -6.63 -19.56
N ILE A 405 23.80 -5.42 -19.98
CA ILE A 405 22.81 -4.36 -20.17
C ILE A 405 22.21 -4.51 -21.56
N GLU A 406 20.89 -4.51 -21.63
CA GLU A 406 20.15 -4.25 -22.86
C GLU A 406 19.67 -2.80 -22.85
N LEU A 407 20.06 -2.02 -23.85
CA LEU A 407 19.54 -0.68 -24.10
C LEU A 407 18.47 -0.77 -25.20
N ARG A 408 17.23 -0.38 -24.87
CA ARG A 408 16.10 -0.41 -25.79
C ARG A 408 15.62 0.99 -26.09
N LYS A 409 15.37 1.28 -27.37
CA LYS A 409 14.73 2.51 -27.82
C LYS A 409 13.25 2.26 -28.05
N TYR A 410 12.40 3.08 -27.43
CA TYR A 410 10.94 2.90 -27.51
C TYR A 410 10.29 3.93 -28.45
N ARG A 411 9.85 3.49 -29.64
CA ARG A 411 9.14 4.34 -30.63
C ARG A 411 9.88 5.67 -30.90
N ASN A 412 9.13 6.75 -31.13
CA ASN A 412 9.63 8.09 -31.48
C ASN A 412 10.19 8.88 -30.28
N CYS A 413 10.16 8.33 -29.06
CA CYS A 413 10.82 8.95 -27.93
C CYS A 413 12.19 8.27 -27.71
N TYR A 414 13.25 9.07 -27.65
CA TYR A 414 14.63 8.67 -27.33
C TYR A 414 14.70 8.25 -25.87
N SER A 415 14.07 7.13 -25.60
CA SER A 415 13.67 6.68 -24.30
C SER A 415 14.37 5.33 -24.14
N VAL A 416 15.37 5.30 -23.28
CA VAL A 416 16.35 4.23 -23.13
C VAL A 416 15.98 3.41 -21.92
N ILE A 417 15.55 2.19 -22.16
CA ILE A 417 15.41 1.22 -21.07
C ILE A 417 16.75 0.52 -20.94
N ALA A 418 17.47 0.79 -19.86
CA ALA A 418 18.64 0.03 -19.45
C ALA A 418 18.18 -1.09 -18.53
N GLU A 419 18.23 -2.33 -19.00
CA GLU A 419 17.82 -3.51 -18.22
C GLU A 419 18.99 -4.46 -18.04
N THR A 420 19.29 -4.81 -16.78
CA THR A 420 20.25 -5.87 -16.47
C THR A 420 19.63 -7.23 -16.75
N LYS A 421 20.08 -7.88 -17.82
CA LYS A 421 19.77 -9.27 -18.12
C LYS A 421 20.74 -10.17 -17.39
N ILE A 422 20.23 -10.92 -16.43
CA ILE A 422 21.00 -11.96 -15.75
C ILE A 422 20.96 -13.21 -16.62
N LYS A 423 22.13 -13.75 -16.96
CA LYS A 423 22.26 -15.00 -17.69
C LYS A 423 21.51 -16.09 -16.93
N LYS A 424 20.52 -16.70 -17.58
CA LYS A 424 19.87 -17.88 -17.04
C LYS A 424 20.84 -19.04 -17.14
N LEU A 425 21.27 -19.58 -16.01
CA LEU A 425 22.09 -20.77 -16.01
C LEU A 425 21.21 -21.97 -16.35
N LYS A 426 21.62 -22.72 -17.39
CA LYS A 426 21.06 -24.05 -17.65
C LYS A 426 21.43 -24.96 -16.49
N ARG A 427 20.63 -26.01 -16.28
CA ARG A 427 20.88 -27.04 -15.28
C ARG A 427 22.31 -27.57 -15.34
N THR A 428 22.74 -28.01 -16.52
CA THR A 428 24.08 -28.58 -16.73
C THR A 428 25.19 -27.60 -16.41
N ALA A 429 25.01 -26.30 -16.71
CA ALA A 429 25.98 -25.27 -16.37
C ALA A 429 26.07 -25.02 -14.86
N LEU A 430 24.93 -25.06 -14.15
CA LEU A 430 24.92 -24.94 -12.68
C LEU A 430 25.51 -26.19 -12.02
N GLU A 431 25.18 -27.39 -12.50
CA GLU A 431 25.72 -28.64 -11.98
C GLU A 431 27.23 -28.74 -12.24
N SER A 432 27.71 -28.37 -13.43
CA SER A 432 29.15 -28.27 -13.73
C SER A 432 29.83 -27.31 -12.77
N PHE A 433 29.27 -26.11 -12.59
CA PHE A 433 29.80 -25.11 -11.67
C PHE A 433 29.87 -25.61 -10.21
N ILE A 434 28.82 -26.27 -9.72
CA ILE A 434 28.79 -26.85 -8.37
C ILE A 434 29.82 -27.99 -8.26
N SER A 435 29.98 -28.80 -9.30
CA SER A 435 30.94 -29.90 -9.34
C SER A 435 32.38 -29.38 -9.31
N GLU A 436 32.71 -28.40 -10.15
CA GLU A 436 34.00 -27.69 -10.18
C GLU A 436 34.29 -26.97 -8.84
N TRP A 437 33.27 -26.49 -8.14
CA TRP A 437 33.44 -25.94 -6.80
C TRP A 437 33.79 -27.03 -5.77
N MET A 438 33.12 -28.18 -5.84
CA MET A 438 33.32 -29.28 -4.87
C MET A 438 34.60 -30.07 -5.15
N ASP A 439 35.08 -30.10 -6.39
CA ASP A 439 36.36 -30.73 -6.75
C ASP A 439 37.57 -29.81 -6.51
N GLY A 440 37.30 -28.54 -6.20
CA GLY A 440 38.30 -27.51 -5.87
C GLY A 440 38.96 -26.83 -7.07
N SER A 441 38.64 -27.23 -8.30
CA SER A 441 39.12 -26.58 -9.53
C SER A 441 38.47 -25.21 -9.79
N GLY A 442 37.43 -24.86 -9.02
CA GLY A 442 36.69 -23.61 -9.07
C GLY A 442 37.42 -22.36 -8.57
N ASP A 443 38.73 -22.39 -8.30
CA ASP A 443 39.48 -21.25 -7.74
C ASP A 443 39.39 -19.96 -8.58
N PHE A 444 39.20 -20.07 -9.90
CA PHE A 444 38.97 -18.91 -10.78
C PHE A 444 37.68 -18.13 -10.42
N VAL A 445 36.71 -18.81 -9.81
CA VAL A 445 35.44 -18.25 -9.35
C VAL A 445 35.63 -17.49 -8.04
N VAL A 446 36.53 -17.95 -7.16
CA VAL A 446 36.81 -17.38 -5.82
C VAL A 446 37.32 -15.94 -5.92
N GLY A 447 38.14 -15.65 -6.94
CA GLY A 447 38.71 -14.32 -7.16
C GLY A 447 37.71 -13.24 -7.62
N GLN A 448 36.60 -13.63 -8.24
CA GLN A 448 35.63 -12.69 -8.85
C GLN A 448 34.23 -12.73 -8.22
N LEU A 449 33.82 -13.84 -7.59
CA LEU A 449 32.50 -13.99 -6.99
C LEU A 449 32.57 -14.02 -5.46
N ARG A 450 32.48 -12.86 -4.80
CA ARG A 450 32.05 -12.83 -3.39
C ARG A 450 30.55 -13.07 -3.26
N LYS A 451 29.78 -12.54 -4.22
CA LYS A 451 28.32 -12.67 -4.30
C LYS A 451 27.84 -12.39 -5.73
N ALA A 452 27.12 -13.32 -6.35
CA ALA A 452 26.45 -13.14 -7.62
C ALA A 452 24.97 -13.53 -7.51
N THR A 453 24.13 -12.95 -8.36
CA THR A 453 22.75 -13.43 -8.54
C THR A 453 22.63 -14.05 -9.92
N VAL A 454 22.06 -15.23 -10.00
CA VAL A 454 21.86 -15.98 -11.24
C VAL A 454 20.37 -16.24 -11.44
N GLY A 455 19.92 -16.24 -12.69
CA GLY A 455 18.59 -16.71 -13.02
C GLY A 455 18.60 -18.24 -13.10
N LEU A 456 17.76 -18.91 -12.31
CA LEU A 456 17.55 -20.35 -12.46
C LEU A 456 16.13 -20.61 -12.92
N VAL A 457 15.98 -21.52 -13.88
CA VAL A 457 14.65 -22.02 -14.22
C VAL A 457 14.10 -22.75 -12.99
N CYS A 458 12.90 -22.40 -12.52
CA CYS A 458 12.34 -22.84 -11.23
C CYS A 458 12.39 -24.37 -11.01
N ASN A 459 12.25 -25.15 -12.08
CA ASN A 459 12.29 -26.61 -12.04
C ASN A 459 13.71 -27.18 -11.82
N VAL A 460 14.74 -26.40 -12.10
CA VAL A 460 16.14 -26.82 -11.94
C VAL A 460 16.51 -26.83 -10.46
N TRP A 461 16.14 -25.79 -9.70
CA TRP A 461 16.48 -25.72 -8.28
C TRP A 461 15.79 -26.81 -7.45
N ARG A 462 14.49 -27.02 -7.66
CA ARG A 462 13.73 -28.08 -6.95
C ARG A 462 14.31 -29.48 -7.14
N ARG A 463 15.12 -29.70 -8.20
CA ARG A 463 15.77 -30.99 -8.48
C ARG A 463 17.17 -31.10 -7.90
N ILE A 464 17.81 -29.96 -7.59
CA ILE A 464 19.17 -29.90 -7.07
C ILE A 464 19.14 -29.80 -5.53
N SER A 465 18.07 -29.27 -4.96
CA SER A 465 17.93 -29.07 -3.51
C SER A 465 16.49 -29.24 -3.06
N ASP A 466 16.27 -30.12 -2.08
CA ASP A 466 14.98 -30.27 -1.38
C ASP A 466 14.72 -29.12 -0.40
N SER A 467 15.77 -28.41 0.00
CA SER A 467 15.71 -27.25 0.89
C SER A 467 15.60 -25.94 0.13
N ARG A 468 15.06 -24.91 0.82
CA ARG A 468 15.01 -23.54 0.29
C ARG A 468 16.40 -22.98 -0.02
N GLN A 469 17.46 -23.47 0.62
CA GLN A 469 18.85 -23.06 0.42
C GLN A 469 19.76 -24.30 0.35
N ALA A 470 20.86 -24.25 -0.40
CA ALA A 470 21.88 -25.30 -0.41
C ALA A 470 23.27 -24.72 -0.11
N PHE A 471 24.13 -25.56 0.46
CA PHE A 471 25.51 -25.24 0.79
C PHE A 471 26.42 -26.32 0.20
N TYR A 472 27.49 -25.88 -0.46
CA TYR A 472 28.52 -26.76 -1.01
C TYR A 472 29.88 -26.33 -0.47
N VAL A 473 30.58 -27.23 0.22
CA VAL A 473 31.88 -26.92 0.85
C VAL A 473 32.98 -27.02 -0.20
N HIS A 474 33.93 -26.09 -0.18
CA HIS A 474 35.13 -26.19 -1.02
C HIS A 474 36.16 -27.11 -0.35
N PRO A 475 36.84 -28.02 -1.06
CA PRO A 475 37.77 -28.95 -0.45
C PRO A 475 39.06 -28.30 0.06
N TRP A 476 39.45 -27.14 -0.51
CA TRP A 476 40.73 -26.48 -0.21
C TRP A 476 40.63 -25.05 0.29
N ALA A 477 39.41 -24.50 0.36
CA ALA A 477 39.18 -23.14 0.85
C ALA A 477 38.30 -23.19 2.09
N ASN A 478 38.60 -22.35 3.07
CA ASN A 478 37.74 -22.18 4.25
C ASN A 478 36.46 -21.39 3.90
N SER A 479 35.69 -21.90 2.94
CA SER A 479 34.53 -21.25 2.35
C SER A 479 33.53 -22.28 1.84
N ARG A 480 32.25 -21.91 1.86
CA ARG A 480 31.16 -22.67 1.26
C ARG A 480 30.40 -21.81 0.27
N LEU A 481 30.02 -22.40 -0.85
CA LEU A 481 29.08 -21.83 -1.79
C LEU A 481 27.68 -21.97 -1.22
N LYS A 482 27.06 -20.85 -0.85
CA LYS A 482 25.66 -20.76 -0.48
C LYS A 482 24.84 -20.38 -1.70
N ILE A 483 23.82 -21.18 -2.01
CA ILE A 483 22.81 -20.85 -3.03
C ILE A 483 21.46 -20.71 -2.34
N GLN A 484 20.81 -19.56 -2.49
CA GLN A 484 19.52 -19.28 -1.86
C GLN A 484 18.61 -18.44 -2.78
N PRO A 485 17.29 -18.44 -2.59
CA PRO A 485 16.38 -17.64 -3.40
C PRO A 485 16.64 -16.16 -3.11
N SER A 486 16.72 -15.36 -4.16
CA SER A 486 16.74 -13.91 -4.07
C SER A 486 15.31 -13.38 -3.94
N ARG A 487 15.16 -12.10 -3.57
CA ARG A 487 13.90 -11.39 -3.79
C ARG A 487 13.62 -11.38 -5.30
N GLY A 488 12.54 -12.03 -5.72
CA GLY A 488 12.11 -12.15 -7.12
C GLY A 488 11.99 -13.60 -7.61
N TYR A 489 10.94 -13.89 -8.38
CA TYR A 489 10.62 -15.24 -8.83
C TYR A 489 11.71 -15.81 -9.75
N GLY A 490 12.25 -16.99 -9.43
CA GLY A 490 13.24 -17.70 -10.25
C GLY A 490 14.67 -17.12 -10.22
N LEU A 491 14.99 -16.28 -9.23
CA LEU A 491 16.32 -15.70 -9.06
C LEU A 491 16.97 -16.27 -7.82
N TYR A 492 18.25 -16.62 -7.93
CA TYR A 492 19.01 -17.21 -6.83
C TYR A 492 20.30 -16.44 -6.62
N THR A 493 20.63 -16.16 -5.37
CA THR A 493 21.91 -15.59 -4.98
C THR A 493 22.87 -16.73 -4.67
N MET A 494 23.99 -16.73 -5.36
CA MET A 494 25.17 -17.53 -5.07
C MET A 494 26.16 -16.65 -4.32
N SER A 495 26.56 -17.04 -3.12
CA SER A 495 27.52 -16.28 -2.32
C SER A 495 28.54 -17.22 -1.69
N LEU A 496 29.81 -16.81 -1.70
CA LEU A 496 30.82 -17.47 -0.92
C LEU A 496 30.71 -16.95 0.52
N VAL A 497 30.51 -17.87 1.46
CA VAL A 497 30.46 -17.53 2.87
C VAL A 497 31.53 -18.34 3.60
N PRO A 498 32.22 -17.76 4.59
CA PRO A 498 33.14 -18.53 5.41
C PRO A 498 32.40 -19.68 6.08
N ILE A 499 33.15 -20.74 6.38
CA ILE A 499 32.63 -21.84 7.19
C ILE A 499 32.54 -21.31 8.62
N ASP A 500 31.36 -21.43 9.21
CA ASP A 500 31.17 -21.07 10.61
C ASP A 500 31.77 -22.18 11.48
N PRO A 501 32.81 -21.88 12.28
CA PRO A 501 33.52 -22.86 13.07
C PRO A 501 32.59 -23.71 13.95
N GLU A 502 31.54 -23.11 14.52
CA GLU A 502 30.67 -23.78 15.48
C GLU A 502 29.71 -24.78 14.81
N THR A 503 29.54 -24.69 13.49
CA THR A 503 28.61 -25.54 12.73
C THR A 503 29.24 -26.83 12.20
N VAL A 504 30.56 -26.99 12.33
CA VAL A 504 31.30 -28.15 11.83
C VAL A 504 31.42 -29.19 12.96
N LYS A 505 30.69 -30.30 12.82
CA LYS A 505 30.73 -31.40 13.81
C LYS A 505 32.05 -32.18 13.78
N ASP A 506 32.69 -32.27 12.62
CA ASP A 506 33.96 -32.97 12.42
C ASP A 506 34.96 -32.03 11.73
N TRP A 507 35.85 -31.45 12.53
CA TRP A 507 36.90 -30.57 12.03
C TRP A 507 37.98 -31.37 11.31
N ASN A 508 38.10 -31.17 9.99
CA ASN A 508 39.30 -31.59 9.28
C ASN A 508 40.41 -30.56 9.57
N LEU A 509 41.15 -30.77 10.66
CA LEU A 509 42.16 -29.83 11.17
C LEU A 509 43.25 -29.51 10.14
N ASN A 510 43.51 -30.40 9.17
CA ASN A 510 44.45 -30.18 8.07
C ASN A 510 44.06 -28.98 7.18
N LEU A 511 42.78 -28.59 7.14
CA LEU A 511 42.29 -27.40 6.42
C LEU A 511 42.53 -26.09 7.18
N LEU A 512 42.61 -26.13 8.51
CA LEU A 512 42.85 -24.95 9.33
C LEU A 512 44.34 -24.63 9.48
N PHE A 513 45.17 -25.67 9.54
CA PHE A 513 46.58 -25.54 9.89
C PHE A 513 47.55 -25.85 8.72
N GLY A 514 47.01 -26.25 7.56
CA GLY A 514 47.80 -26.75 6.44
C GLY A 514 48.24 -28.19 6.68
N ALA A 515 48.38 -28.97 5.61
CA ALA A 515 49.09 -30.24 5.68
C ALA A 515 50.60 -29.92 5.74
N GLU A 516 51.30 -30.44 6.76
CA GLU A 516 52.77 -30.42 6.81
C GLU A 516 53.40 -31.17 5.63
#